data_AF-A0A7S2BNG8-F1
#
_entry.id   AF-A0A7S2BNG8-F1
#
_cell.length_a   1.000
_cell.length_b   1.000
_cell.length_c   1.000
_cell.angle_alpha   90.00
_cell.angle_beta   90.00
_cell.angle_gamma   90.00
#
_symmetry.space_group_name_H-M   'P 1'
#
loop_
_entity.id
_entity.type
_entity.pdbx_description
1 polymer ?
#
loop_
_entity_poly.entity_id
_entity_poly.type
_entity_poly.pdbx_seq_one_letter_code
_entity_poly.pdbx_strand_id
1 'polypeptide(L)'
;GEGIVKGLYKFQDAKPAKHTVRLIGSGAIMQQALGAVDLLAEFDVGAEIWSATSYGELHREAVACDRESRLGGETKTPWVSECLGDGSVTVAVSDNMTAYMKLIAPWVGGDYIVLGADGFGRSDAREALRRFFEIDKEHVAVAALDGLVKAGQIPKEVHTKALEKFGIAPERKDICMEVIG
;
A
#
# COMPACT_ATOMS: atom_id res chain seq x y z
N GLY A 1 -3.09 -8.60 -20.76
CA GLY A 1 -2.22 -9.62 -20.17
C GLY A 1 -2.95 -10.34 -19.07
N GLU A 2 -2.56 -11.57 -18.75
CA GLU A 2 -3.23 -12.46 -17.79
C GLU A 2 -3.45 -11.82 -16.40
N GLY A 3 -2.47 -11.08 -15.86
CA GLY A 3 -2.60 -10.41 -14.57
C GLY A 3 -3.66 -9.30 -14.51
N ILE A 4 -4.01 -8.65 -15.63
CA ILE A 4 -5.09 -7.66 -15.69
C ILE A 4 -6.43 -8.34 -15.42
N VAL A 5 -6.62 -9.54 -15.99
CA VAL A 5 -7.83 -10.35 -15.82
C VAL A 5 -7.88 -10.96 -14.41
N LYS A 6 -6.73 -11.38 -13.88
CA LYS A 6 -6.61 -11.95 -12.53
C LYS A 6 -6.67 -10.93 -11.39
N GLY A 7 -6.78 -9.63 -11.69
CA GLY A 7 -7.03 -8.59 -10.69
C GLY A 7 -5.79 -7.87 -10.13
N LEU A 8 -4.57 -8.31 -10.46
CA LEU A 8 -3.31 -7.75 -9.98
C LEU A 8 -2.17 -8.02 -10.97
N TYR A 9 -1.36 -7.00 -11.26
CA TYR A 9 -0.14 -7.16 -12.05
C TYR A 9 0.92 -6.10 -11.71
N LYS A 10 2.19 -6.43 -11.95
CA LYS A 10 3.29 -5.47 -11.82
C LYS A 10 3.25 -4.49 -12.99
N PHE A 11 3.16 -3.21 -12.67
CA PHE A 11 3.14 -2.10 -13.63
C PHE A 11 4.54 -1.58 -13.95
N GLN A 12 5.44 -1.54 -12.96
CA GLN A 12 6.80 -1.03 -13.12
C GLN A 12 7.75 -1.74 -12.16
N ASP A 13 8.94 -2.12 -12.64
CA ASP A 13 10.01 -2.64 -11.78
C ASP A 13 10.69 -1.52 -10.97
N ALA A 14 11.26 -1.91 -9.83
CA ALA A 14 12.06 -1.02 -9.01
C ALA A 14 13.37 -0.65 -9.71
N LYS A 15 13.79 0.61 -9.54
CA LYS A 15 15.17 1.02 -9.86
C LYS A 15 16.14 0.34 -8.87
N PRO A 16 17.41 0.10 -9.25
CA PRO A 16 18.41 -0.43 -8.33
C PRO A 16 18.59 0.44 -7.09
N ALA A 17 18.52 -0.18 -5.92
CA ALA A 17 18.66 0.44 -4.61
C ALA A 17 19.04 -0.63 -3.58
N LYS A 18 19.47 -0.21 -2.38
CA LYS A 18 19.84 -1.15 -1.30
C LYS A 18 18.64 -1.93 -0.76
N HIS A 19 17.48 -1.31 -0.69
CA HIS A 19 16.23 -1.94 -0.26
C HIS A 19 15.15 -1.76 -1.32
N THR A 20 14.15 -2.65 -1.33
CA THR A 20 13.02 -2.56 -2.28
C THR A 20 11.71 -2.79 -1.56
N VAL A 21 10.70 -2.00 -1.91
CA VAL A 21 9.32 -2.14 -1.46
C VAL A 21 8.37 -2.29 -2.65
N ARG A 22 7.11 -2.65 -2.38
CA ARG A 22 6.03 -2.65 -3.37
C ARG A 22 5.01 -1.58 -3.04
N LEU A 23 4.59 -0.82 -4.05
CA LEU A 23 3.52 0.15 -3.95
C LEU A 23 2.36 -0.27 -4.86
N ILE A 24 1.18 -0.47 -4.29
CA ILE A 24 -0.03 -0.83 -5.03
C ILE A 24 -0.93 0.39 -5.14
N GLY A 25 -1.36 0.73 -6.35
CA GLY A 25 -2.36 1.75 -6.59
C GLY A 25 -3.23 1.41 -7.79
N SER A 26 -4.33 2.13 -7.99
CA SER A 26 -5.16 2.02 -9.19
C SER A 26 -5.93 3.33 -9.46
N GLY A 27 -6.39 3.50 -10.70
CA GLY A 27 -7.11 4.71 -11.09
C GLY A 27 -6.32 6.01 -10.82
N ALA A 28 -6.98 7.02 -10.27
CA ALA A 28 -6.39 8.34 -10.06
C ALA A 28 -5.33 8.38 -8.95
N ILE A 29 -5.36 7.43 -8.00
CA ILE A 29 -4.40 7.39 -6.88
C ILE A 29 -3.05 6.81 -7.31
N MET A 30 -2.97 6.14 -8.45
CA MET A 30 -1.72 5.60 -9.02
C MET A 30 -0.61 6.67 -9.12
N GLN A 31 -0.99 7.92 -9.37
CA GLN A 31 -0.04 9.03 -9.40
C GLN A 31 0.66 9.29 -8.05
N GLN A 32 0.03 8.94 -6.93
CA GLN A 32 0.64 9.05 -5.60
C GLN A 32 1.65 7.92 -5.37
N ALA A 33 1.34 6.69 -5.78
CA ALA A 33 2.29 5.58 -5.76
C ALA A 33 3.52 5.88 -6.65
N LEU A 34 3.30 6.37 -7.87
CA LEU A 34 4.39 6.79 -8.77
C LEU A 34 5.20 7.94 -8.20
N GLY A 35 4.55 8.96 -7.62
CA GLY A 35 5.22 10.10 -6.99
C GLY A 35 6.07 9.72 -5.79
N ALA A 36 5.74 8.63 -5.08
CA ALA A 36 6.51 8.13 -3.95
C ALA A 36 7.82 7.45 -4.36
N VAL A 37 7.96 7.01 -5.62
CA VAL A 37 9.18 6.34 -6.12
C VAL A 37 10.40 7.24 -5.96
N ASP A 38 10.31 8.49 -6.41
CA ASP A 38 11.45 9.40 -6.35
C ASP A 38 11.74 9.85 -4.91
N LEU A 39 10.71 9.94 -4.05
CA LEU A 39 10.88 10.22 -2.63
C LEU A 39 11.62 9.08 -1.91
N LEU A 40 11.27 7.83 -2.20
CA LEU A 40 11.93 6.64 -1.62
C LEU A 40 13.38 6.50 -2.10
N ALA A 41 13.66 6.86 -3.35
CA ALA A 41 15.00 6.81 -3.91
C ALA A 41 16.00 7.70 -3.15
N GLU A 42 15.54 8.82 -2.57
CA GLU A 42 16.38 9.68 -1.71
C GLU A 42 16.87 8.98 -0.43
N PHE A 43 16.22 7.89 -0.03
CA PHE A 43 16.56 7.06 1.12
C PHE A 43 17.18 5.71 0.73
N ASP A 44 17.62 5.56 -0.53
CA ASP A 44 18.18 4.32 -1.08
C ASP A 44 17.19 3.14 -1.02
N VAL A 45 15.92 3.45 -1.28
CA VAL A 45 14.81 2.49 -1.38
C VAL A 45 14.21 2.54 -2.78
N GLY A 46 14.24 1.42 -3.48
CA GLY A 46 13.54 1.21 -4.75
C GLY A 46 12.09 0.80 -4.51
N ALA A 47 11.22 1.08 -5.49
CA ALA A 47 9.80 0.73 -5.40
C ALA A 47 9.32 0.04 -6.67
N GLU A 48 8.80 -1.17 -6.53
CA GLU A 48 7.99 -1.81 -7.58
C GLU A 48 6.59 -1.21 -7.55
N ILE A 49 6.04 -0.86 -8.71
CA ILE A 49 4.67 -0.39 -8.82
C ILE A 49 3.79 -1.52 -9.29
N TRP A 50 2.69 -1.74 -8.58
CA TRP A 50 1.69 -2.75 -8.84
C TRP A 50 0.33 -2.11 -9.04
N SER A 51 -0.45 -2.68 -9.96
CA SER A 51 -1.80 -2.23 -10.28
C SER A 51 -2.81 -3.31 -9.87
N ALA A 52 -3.65 -2.98 -8.90
CA ALA A 52 -4.77 -3.83 -8.48
C ALA A 52 -6.06 -3.39 -9.19
N THR A 53 -6.51 -4.19 -10.16
CA THR A 53 -7.72 -3.92 -10.94
C THR A 53 -8.98 -4.46 -10.25
N SER A 54 -8.86 -5.46 -9.37
CA SER A 54 -9.99 -5.97 -8.59
C SER A 54 -9.57 -6.74 -7.33
N TYR A 55 -9.69 -6.12 -6.15
CA TYR A 55 -9.48 -6.81 -4.86
C TYR A 55 -10.55 -7.88 -4.60
N GLY A 56 -11.77 -7.68 -5.09
CA GLY A 56 -12.85 -8.64 -4.95
C GLY A 56 -12.56 -9.96 -5.66
N GLU A 57 -12.03 -9.94 -6.88
CA GLU A 57 -11.66 -11.18 -7.59
C GLU A 57 -10.48 -11.89 -6.94
N LEU A 58 -9.45 -11.14 -6.53
CA LEU A 58 -8.30 -11.71 -5.79
C LEU A 58 -8.76 -12.43 -4.52
N HIS A 59 -9.66 -11.81 -3.75
CA HIS A 59 -10.20 -12.41 -2.54
C HIS A 59 -11.02 -13.67 -2.85
N ARG A 60 -11.90 -13.63 -3.87
CA ARG A 60 -12.73 -14.78 -4.25
C ARG A 60 -11.88 -15.98 -4.66
N GLU A 61 -10.86 -15.74 -5.48
CA GLU A 61 -9.93 -16.78 -5.93
C GLU A 61 -9.15 -17.38 -4.76
N ALA A 62 -8.58 -16.53 -3.89
CA ALA A 62 -7.80 -16.99 -2.75
C ALA A 62 -8.63 -17.80 -1.74
N VAL A 63 -9.86 -17.38 -1.45
CA VAL A 63 -10.80 -18.14 -0.61
C VAL A 63 -11.15 -19.49 -1.24
N ALA A 64 -11.26 -19.57 -2.57
CA ALA A 64 -11.52 -20.82 -3.25
C ALA A 64 -10.35 -21.79 -3.12
N CYS A 65 -9.10 -21.32 -3.29
CA CYS A 65 -7.88 -22.11 -3.05
C CYS A 65 -7.79 -22.60 -1.60
N ASP A 66 -7.99 -21.71 -0.63
CA ASP A 66 -7.98 -22.07 0.81
C ASP A 66 -9.05 -23.10 1.14
N ARG A 67 -10.25 -22.97 0.55
CA ARG A 67 -11.34 -23.94 0.73
C ARG A 67 -10.98 -25.28 0.13
N GLU A 68 -10.45 -25.33 -1.09
CA GLU A 68 -10.06 -26.57 -1.76
C GLU A 68 -9.00 -27.31 -0.94
N SER A 69 -7.95 -26.61 -0.51
CA SER A 69 -6.89 -27.17 0.34
C SER A 69 -7.44 -27.69 1.68
N ARG A 70 -8.27 -26.90 2.38
CA ARG A 70 -8.89 -27.31 3.66
C ARG A 70 -9.77 -28.55 3.53
N LEU A 71 -10.38 -28.77 2.37
CA LEU A 71 -11.26 -29.92 2.10
C LEU A 71 -10.50 -31.12 1.51
N GLY A 72 -9.16 -31.10 1.51
CA GLY A 72 -8.32 -32.22 1.07
C GLY A 72 -8.20 -32.34 -0.45
N GLY A 73 -8.52 -31.27 -1.19
CA GLY A 73 -8.27 -31.17 -2.63
C GLY A 73 -6.81 -30.82 -2.94
N GLU A 74 -6.55 -30.43 -4.18
CA GLU A 74 -5.24 -29.95 -4.60
C GLU A 74 -4.93 -28.60 -3.94
N THR A 75 -3.79 -28.51 -3.25
CA THR A 75 -3.32 -27.24 -2.70
C THR A 75 -2.76 -26.38 -3.82
N LYS A 76 -3.46 -25.29 -4.12
CA LYS A 76 -3.05 -24.27 -5.11
C LYS A 76 -2.62 -23.01 -4.38
N THR A 77 -1.58 -22.35 -4.90
CA THR A 77 -1.16 -21.04 -4.43
C THR A 77 -2.10 -19.98 -5.03
N PRO A 78 -2.76 -19.14 -4.22
CA PRO A 78 -3.56 -18.04 -4.75
C PRO A 78 -2.75 -17.08 -5.63
N TRP A 79 -3.36 -16.47 -6.64
CA TRP A 79 -2.69 -15.51 -7.52
C TRP A 79 -2.04 -14.35 -6.76
N VAL A 80 -2.72 -13.86 -5.72
CA VAL A 80 -2.18 -12.83 -4.85
C VAL A 80 -0.91 -13.29 -4.13
N SER A 81 -0.83 -14.55 -3.68
CA SER A 81 0.36 -15.10 -3.04
C SER A 81 1.48 -15.36 -4.05
N GLU A 82 1.16 -15.72 -5.29
CA GLU A 82 2.18 -15.80 -6.36
C GLU A 82 2.82 -14.44 -6.63
N CYS A 83 2.03 -13.36 -6.56
CA CYS A 83 2.50 -12.01 -6.80
C CYS A 83 3.20 -11.37 -5.60
N LEU A 84 2.63 -11.53 -4.40
CA LEU A 84 2.94 -10.74 -3.21
C LEU A 84 3.18 -11.59 -1.95
N GLY A 85 3.29 -12.92 -2.08
CA GLY A 85 3.40 -13.84 -0.94
C GLY A 85 4.80 -13.94 -0.32
N ASP A 86 5.80 -13.23 -0.87
CA ASP A 86 7.14 -13.19 -0.28
C ASP A 86 7.23 -12.18 0.88
N GLY A 87 8.40 -12.10 1.53
CA GLY A 87 8.60 -11.22 2.70
C GLY A 87 8.75 -9.72 2.41
N SER A 88 8.44 -9.25 1.19
CA SER A 88 8.66 -7.84 0.81
C SER A 88 7.63 -6.90 1.44
N VAL A 89 8.08 -5.75 1.93
CA VAL A 89 7.18 -4.70 2.44
C VAL A 89 6.30 -4.18 1.30
N THR A 90 4.99 -4.18 1.52
CA THR A 90 3.99 -3.80 0.52
C THR A 90 3.06 -2.73 1.08
N VAL A 91 2.92 -1.60 0.37
CA VAL A 91 1.99 -0.52 0.70
C VAL A 91 0.91 -0.44 -0.36
N ALA A 92 -0.36 -0.56 0.01
CA ALA A 92 -1.50 -0.29 -0.87
C ALA A 92 -2.12 1.06 -0.56
N VAL A 93 -2.40 1.85 -1.59
CA VAL A 93 -3.05 3.15 -1.48
C VAL A 93 -4.30 3.23 -2.37
N SER A 94 -5.41 3.72 -1.81
CA SER A 94 -6.66 3.92 -2.56
C SER A 94 -7.39 5.19 -2.14
N ASP A 95 -8.19 5.72 -3.05
CA ASP A 95 -9.22 6.73 -2.81
C ASP A 95 -10.50 6.15 -2.17
N ASN A 96 -10.55 4.84 -1.95
CA ASN A 96 -11.62 4.16 -1.21
C ASN A 96 -11.19 3.81 0.23
N MET A 97 -12.14 3.32 1.02
CA MET A 97 -11.93 2.83 2.38
C MET A 97 -10.86 1.73 2.46
N THR A 98 -10.11 1.69 3.57
CA THR A 98 -9.03 0.71 3.74
C THR A 98 -9.52 -0.73 3.77
N ALA A 99 -10.77 -0.94 4.21
CA ALA A 99 -11.40 -2.26 4.30
C ALA A 99 -11.37 -3.03 2.97
N TYR A 100 -11.49 -2.33 1.83
CA TYR A 100 -11.52 -2.98 0.52
C TYR A 100 -10.17 -3.58 0.12
N MET A 101 -9.08 -2.86 0.34
CA MET A 101 -7.73 -3.37 0.08
C MET A 101 -7.33 -4.46 1.07
N LYS A 102 -7.81 -4.38 2.32
CA LYS A 102 -7.55 -5.38 3.36
C LYS A 102 -8.15 -6.76 3.05
N LEU A 103 -9.04 -6.89 2.05
CA LEU A 103 -9.61 -8.16 1.63
C LEU A 103 -8.57 -9.22 1.28
N ILE A 104 -7.38 -8.81 0.80
CA ILE A 104 -6.32 -9.73 0.37
C ILE A 104 -5.20 -9.91 1.40
N ALA A 105 -5.25 -9.18 2.53
CA ALA A 105 -4.18 -9.16 3.53
C ALA A 105 -3.72 -10.56 4.02
N PRO A 106 -4.59 -11.58 4.18
CA PRO A 106 -4.17 -12.91 4.63
C PRO A 106 -3.16 -13.62 3.70
N TRP A 107 -3.10 -13.22 2.43
CA TRP A 107 -2.31 -13.89 1.39
C TRP A 107 -1.13 -13.05 0.89
N VAL A 108 -0.93 -11.86 1.45
CA VAL A 108 0.23 -11.00 1.21
C VAL A 108 1.27 -11.30 2.29
N GLY A 109 2.51 -11.56 1.87
CA GLY A 109 3.62 -11.77 2.80
C GLY A 109 4.27 -10.46 3.24
N GLY A 110 5.17 -10.55 4.22
CA GLY A 110 5.83 -9.38 4.79
C GLY A 110 4.87 -8.43 5.49
N ASP A 111 5.29 -7.18 5.66
CA ASP A 111 4.42 -6.12 6.19
C ASP A 111 3.53 -5.57 5.08
N TYR A 112 2.21 -5.69 5.27
CA TYR A 112 1.20 -5.13 4.37
C TYR A 112 0.51 -3.92 4.99
N ILE A 113 0.84 -2.73 4.49
CA ILE A 113 0.33 -1.44 5.00
C ILE A 113 -0.69 -0.89 4.01
N VAL A 114 -1.81 -0.39 4.53
CA VAL A 114 -2.94 0.06 3.70
C VAL A 114 -3.32 1.48 4.07
N LEU A 115 -3.28 2.37 3.08
CA LEU A 115 -3.69 3.78 3.18
C LEU A 115 -4.95 3.98 2.35
N GLY A 116 -5.99 4.55 2.95
CA GLY A 116 -7.29 4.71 2.29
C GLY A 116 -8.04 5.91 2.84
N ALA A 117 -9.01 6.39 2.07
CA ALA A 117 -9.86 7.52 2.45
C ALA A 117 -10.97 7.09 3.43
N ASP A 118 -10.58 6.64 4.62
CA ASP A 118 -11.53 6.33 5.69
C ASP A 118 -12.06 7.64 6.30
N GLY A 119 -13.38 7.83 6.28
CA GLY A 119 -14.05 8.97 6.90
C GLY A 119 -15.05 9.66 5.97
N PHE A 120 -15.60 10.78 6.44
CA PHE A 120 -16.56 11.56 5.68
C PHE A 120 -15.85 12.47 4.67
N GLY A 121 -16.39 12.52 3.45
CA GLY A 121 -15.90 13.42 2.41
C GLY A 121 -15.99 14.89 2.83
N ARG A 122 -15.05 15.69 2.33
CA ARG A 122 -15.01 17.14 2.51
C ARG A 122 -14.93 17.83 1.14
N SER A 123 -15.40 19.07 1.07
CA SER A 123 -15.22 19.90 -0.12
C SER A 123 -13.89 20.65 -0.02
N ASP A 124 -12.88 20.15 -0.72
CA ASP A 124 -11.56 20.80 -0.84
C ASP A 124 -10.89 20.38 -2.16
N ALA A 125 -9.74 20.96 -2.48
CA ALA A 125 -8.92 20.55 -3.62
C ALA A 125 -8.43 19.10 -3.45
N ARG A 126 -8.27 18.38 -4.56
CA ARG A 126 -7.86 16.95 -4.55
C ARG A 126 -6.54 16.71 -3.80
N GLU A 127 -5.60 17.63 -3.90
CA GLU A 127 -4.31 17.55 -3.20
C GLU A 127 -4.48 17.68 -1.69
N ALA A 128 -5.24 18.68 -1.24
CA ALA A 128 -5.56 18.87 0.17
C ALA A 128 -6.33 17.68 0.76
N LEU A 129 -7.30 17.13 0.02
CA LEU A 129 -8.04 15.94 0.44
C LEU A 129 -7.13 14.72 0.59
N ARG A 130 -6.22 14.48 -0.36
CA ARG A 130 -5.29 13.36 -0.27
C ARG A 130 -4.33 13.50 0.90
N ARG A 131 -3.86 14.71 1.18
CA ARG A 131 -3.05 14.99 2.37
C ARG A 131 -3.84 14.72 3.64
N PHE A 132 -5.08 15.21 3.71
CA PHE A 132 -5.98 15.04 4.86
C PHE A 132 -6.29 13.56 5.14
N PHE A 133 -6.55 12.78 4.09
CA PHE A 133 -6.77 11.34 4.20
C PHE A 133 -5.47 10.51 4.30
N GLU A 134 -4.30 11.17 4.31
CA GLU A 134 -2.99 10.52 4.42
C GLU A 134 -2.71 9.53 3.27
N ILE A 135 -3.19 9.85 2.06
CA ILE A 135 -3.06 9.04 0.83
C ILE A 135 -2.27 9.76 -0.28
N ASP A 136 -1.54 10.84 0.05
CA ASP A 136 -0.60 11.47 -0.87
C ASP A 136 0.73 10.69 -0.98
N LYS A 137 1.56 11.07 -1.94
CA LYS A 137 2.85 10.41 -2.20
C LYS A 137 3.80 10.43 -1.00
N GLU A 138 3.79 11.50 -0.20
CA GLU A 138 4.63 11.64 0.99
C GLU A 138 4.22 10.64 2.08
N HIS A 139 2.92 10.47 2.33
CA HIS A 139 2.43 9.47 3.28
C HIS A 139 2.67 8.05 2.78
N VAL A 140 2.54 7.79 1.48
CA VAL A 140 2.91 6.50 0.88
C VAL A 140 4.39 6.18 1.10
N ALA A 141 5.29 7.15 0.91
CA ALA A 141 6.72 6.96 1.15
C ALA A 141 7.02 6.70 2.63
N VAL A 142 6.43 7.47 3.55
CA VAL A 142 6.60 7.27 5.00
C VAL A 142 6.09 5.90 5.44
N ALA A 143 4.94 5.46 4.95
CA ALA A 143 4.39 4.14 5.24
C ALA A 143 5.35 3.02 4.80
N ALA A 144 5.95 3.14 3.61
CA ALA A 144 6.93 2.17 3.13
C ALA A 144 8.20 2.13 4.02
N LEU A 145 8.70 3.30 4.43
CA LEU A 145 9.85 3.39 5.32
C LEU A 145 9.54 2.81 6.72
N ASP A 146 8.34 3.06 7.26
CA ASP A 146 7.90 2.46 8.52
C ASP A 146 7.85 0.92 8.43
N GLY A 147 7.33 0.37 7.33
CA GLY A 147 7.37 -1.07 7.08
C GLY A 147 8.79 -1.63 7.03
N LEU A 148 9.73 -0.94 6.39
CA LEU A 148 11.15 -1.35 6.40
C LEU A 148 11.79 -1.27 7.79
N VAL A 149 11.40 -0.30 8.62
CA VAL A 149 11.85 -0.21 10.03
C VAL A 149 11.31 -1.39 10.84
N LYS A 150 10.01 -1.72 10.69
CA LYS A 150 9.38 -2.87 11.36
C LYS A 150 10.00 -4.20 10.94
N ALA A 151 10.35 -4.33 9.67
CA ALA A 151 11.10 -5.46 9.14
C ALA A 151 12.59 -5.48 9.56
N GLY A 152 13.07 -4.47 10.29
CA GLY A 152 14.45 -4.37 10.74
C GLY A 152 15.47 -4.11 9.63
N GLN A 153 15.02 -3.69 8.45
CA GLN A 153 15.87 -3.50 7.27
C GLN A 153 16.56 -2.13 7.25
N ILE A 154 15.90 -1.11 7.82
CA ILE A 154 16.46 0.24 7.94
C ILE A 154 16.36 0.75 9.38
N PRO A 155 17.25 1.67 9.80
CA PRO A 155 17.21 2.24 11.14
C PRO A 155 16.08 3.27 11.27
N LYS A 156 15.51 3.41 12.46
CA LYS A 156 14.36 4.28 12.75
C LYS A 156 14.61 5.75 12.39
N GLU A 157 15.85 6.20 12.49
CA GLU A 157 16.28 7.55 12.18
C GLU A 157 16.03 7.93 10.71
N VAL A 158 16.03 6.96 9.79
CA VAL A 158 15.70 7.20 8.37
C VAL A 158 14.23 7.59 8.25
N HIS A 159 13.34 6.86 8.91
CA HIS A 159 11.90 7.19 8.95
C HIS A 159 11.64 8.55 9.62
N THR A 160 12.31 8.85 10.75
CA THR A 160 12.17 10.16 11.40
C THR A 160 12.59 11.31 10.48
N LYS A 161 13.70 11.16 9.74
CA LYS A 161 14.13 12.18 8.76
C LYS A 161 13.12 12.38 7.64
N ALA A 162 12.45 11.33 7.18
CA ALA A 162 11.41 11.42 6.17
C ALA A 162 10.18 12.19 6.68
N LEU A 163 9.72 11.90 7.91
CA LEU A 163 8.63 12.63 8.56
C LEU A 163 8.92 14.15 8.63
N GLU A 164 10.11 14.51 9.09
CA GLU A 164 10.55 15.92 9.17
C GLU A 164 10.62 16.57 7.78
N LYS A 165 11.25 15.89 6.81
CA LYS A 165 11.39 16.39 5.44
C LYS A 165 10.05 16.63 4.75
N PHE A 166 9.09 15.75 4.98
CA PHE A 166 7.78 15.84 4.34
C PHE A 166 6.75 16.63 5.16
N GLY A 167 7.13 17.15 6.33
CA GLY A 167 6.23 17.89 7.21
C GLY A 167 5.04 17.05 7.66
N ILE A 168 5.26 15.77 7.97
CA ILE A 168 4.23 14.86 8.49
C ILE A 168 4.40 14.79 10.00
N ALA A 169 3.34 15.15 10.72
CA ALA A 169 3.29 15.14 12.18
C ALA A 169 2.33 14.05 12.68
N PRO A 170 2.60 13.42 13.84
CA PRO A 170 1.68 12.47 14.44
C PRO A 170 0.39 13.13 14.95
N GLU A 171 0.44 14.43 15.27
CA GLU A 171 -0.73 15.20 15.69
C GLU A 171 -1.44 15.81 14.47
N ARG A 172 -2.71 15.45 14.27
CA ARG A 172 -3.59 16.08 13.26
C ARG A 172 -4.16 17.39 13.81
N LYS A 173 -3.82 18.53 13.19
CA LYS A 173 -4.37 19.87 13.53
C LYS A 173 -5.53 20.30 12.62
N ASP A 174 -5.83 19.50 11.61
CA ASP A 174 -6.73 19.72 10.48
C ASP A 174 -8.08 18.97 10.61
N ILE A 175 -8.19 18.06 11.57
CA ILE A 175 -9.48 17.61 12.07
C ILE A 175 -9.94 18.66 13.08
N CYS A 176 -10.88 19.53 12.68
CA CYS A 176 -11.81 20.11 13.65
C CYS A 176 -12.51 18.95 14.35
N MET A 177 -11.91 18.44 15.42
CA MET A 177 -12.65 17.76 16.46
C MET A 177 -13.43 18.86 17.17
N GLU A 178 -14.55 19.29 16.59
CA GLU A 178 -15.65 19.69 17.45
C GLU A 178 -16.02 18.43 18.21
N VAL A 179 -15.46 18.36 19.41
CA VAL A 179 -15.84 17.43 20.46
C VAL A 179 -17.36 17.55 20.57
N ILE A 180 -18.07 16.55 20.04
CA ILE A 180 -19.46 16.35 20.42
C ILE A 180 -19.39 16.04 21.91
N GLY A 181 -19.91 16.97 22.71
CA GLY A 181 -19.93 16.88 24.17
C GLY A 181 -20.74 15.72 24.71
#